data_AF-L5KLF3-F1
#
_entry.id   AF-L5KLF3-F1
#
_cell.length_a   1.000
_cell.length_b   1.000
_cell.length_c   1.000
_cell.angle_alpha   90.00
_cell.angle_beta   90.00
_cell.angle_gamma   90.00
#
_symmetry.space_group_name_H-M   'P 1'
#
loop_
_entity.id
_entity.type
_entity.pdbx_description
1 polymer ?
#
loop_
_entity_poly.entity_id
_entity_poly.type
_entity_poly.pdbx_seq_one_letter_code
_entity_poly.pdbx_strand_id
1 'polypeptide(L)'
;MWRALFRFCVHPARDSKLSGPWDRPAAFMSTLLINQPQYSWLKELGLREENEGVYNGSWGGRGEVITTYCPANNEPIARVRQASVADYEESVKKAREAWRIWAEIPAPKRGEVVRQIGDALREKIQVLGSLVSLEMGKILVEGVGEVQEYVDICDYAVGLSRMIGGPILPSESKQ
;
A
#
# COMPACT_ATOMS: atom_id res chain seq x y z
N MET A 1 41.04 6.61 27.19
CA MET A 1 41.04 7.81 26.33
C MET A 1 39.63 7.94 25.76
N TRP A 2 38.70 8.76 26.24
CA TRP A 2 38.67 9.81 27.26
C TRP A 2 37.39 9.64 28.10
N ARG A 3 37.54 9.60 29.43
CA ARG A 3 36.52 9.96 30.42
C ARG A 3 36.99 11.27 31.04
N ALA A 4 36.14 12.28 31.13
CA ALA A 4 36.19 13.39 32.10
C ALA A 4 34.87 14.16 31.98
N LEU A 5 33.95 14.01 32.96
CA LEU A 5 33.81 14.89 34.14
C LEU A 5 33.09 16.21 33.78
N PHE A 6 31.84 16.37 34.22
CA PHE A 6 31.46 17.46 35.12
C PHE A 6 30.15 17.08 35.83
N ARG A 7 30.18 17.21 37.15
CA ARG A 7 29.11 16.94 38.11
C ARG A 7 28.66 18.28 38.66
N PHE A 8 27.39 18.33 39.07
CA PHE A 8 26.70 19.37 39.86
C PHE A 8 26.18 20.61 39.14
N CYS A 9 24.85 20.70 39.03
CA CYS A 9 24.08 21.54 39.97
C CYS A 9 22.60 21.11 39.95
N VAL A 10 22.12 20.55 41.07
CA VAL A 10 20.68 20.37 41.33
C VAL A 10 20.16 21.70 41.87
N HIS A 11 19.17 22.29 41.22
CA HIS A 11 18.30 23.31 41.79
C HIS A 11 16.84 22.89 41.56
N PRO A 12 15.97 22.95 42.57
CA PRO A 12 14.57 22.63 42.43
C PRO A 12 13.86 23.81 41.76
N ALA A 13 13.33 23.59 40.55
CA ALA A 13 12.47 24.57 39.90
C ALA A 13 11.14 24.61 40.64
N ARG A 14 10.86 25.77 41.25
CA ARG A 14 9.60 26.14 41.88
C ARG A 14 8.45 26.08 40.87
N ASP A 15 7.32 25.58 41.34
CA ASP A 15 6.01 25.72 40.72
C ASP A 15 5.71 27.18 40.37
N SER A 16 5.51 27.46 39.08
CA SER A 16 4.77 28.64 38.63
C SER A 16 3.82 28.24 37.52
N LYS A 17 2.54 28.12 37.89
CA LYS A 17 1.41 28.09 36.97
C LYS A 17 1.40 29.40 36.21
N LEU A 18 1.84 29.39 34.96
CA LEU A 18 1.58 30.45 33.98
C LEU A 18 0.76 29.83 32.85
N SER A 19 -0.56 30.00 32.96
CA SER A 19 -1.51 29.75 31.87
C SER A 19 -1.23 30.75 30.74
N GLY A 20 -0.61 30.28 29.67
CA GLY A 20 -0.37 31.07 28.46
C GLY A 20 -1.61 31.13 27.55
N PRO A 21 -1.66 32.03 26.56
CA PRO A 21 -2.79 32.18 25.62
C PRO A 21 -2.91 31.05 24.59
N TRP A 22 -2.27 29.91 24.88
CA TRP A 22 -2.13 28.75 24.00
C TRP A 22 -2.78 27.49 24.60
N ASP A 23 -3.78 27.66 25.47
CA ASP A 23 -4.74 26.60 25.75
C ASP A 23 -5.55 26.38 24.46
N ARG A 24 -4.96 25.65 23.51
CA ARG A 24 -5.67 25.12 22.35
C ARG A 24 -6.76 24.22 22.92
N PRO A 25 -8.05 24.47 22.64
CA PRO A 25 -9.10 23.58 23.11
C PRO A 25 -8.82 22.18 22.56
N ALA A 26 -8.71 21.22 23.47
CA ALA A 26 -8.67 19.80 23.18
C ALA A 26 -10.04 19.37 22.62
N ALA A 27 -10.31 19.70 21.35
CA ALA A 27 -11.54 19.31 20.65
C ALA A 27 -11.40 19.50 19.13
N PHE A 28 -10.42 18.87 18.49
CA PHE A 28 -10.65 18.35 17.14
C PHE A 28 -10.71 16.84 17.30
N MET A 29 -11.92 16.27 17.41
CA MET A 29 -12.08 14.85 17.15
C MET A 29 -11.63 14.68 15.70
N SER A 30 -10.46 14.08 15.47
CA SER A 30 -9.91 13.91 14.14
C SER A 30 -10.83 12.98 13.34
N THR A 31 -11.82 13.56 12.68
CA THR A 31 -12.66 12.88 11.69
C THR A 31 -11.74 12.35 10.60
N LEU A 32 -11.94 11.09 10.24
CA LEU A 32 -11.18 10.46 9.17
C LEU A 32 -11.22 11.29 7.89
N LEU A 33 -10.07 11.48 7.23
CA LEU A 33 -9.97 12.28 6.02
C LEU A 33 -10.98 11.82 4.96
N ILE A 34 -11.21 10.51 4.84
CA ILE A 34 -12.16 9.92 3.88
C ILE A 34 -13.62 10.37 4.04
N ASN A 35 -13.99 10.88 5.22
CA ASN A 35 -15.32 11.42 5.50
C ASN A 35 -15.43 12.92 5.20
N GLN A 36 -14.31 13.60 4.96
CA GLN A 36 -14.29 15.02 4.64
C GLN A 36 -14.53 15.25 3.13
N PRO A 37 -15.34 16.25 2.72
CA PRO A 37 -15.75 16.42 1.32
C PRO A 37 -14.59 16.58 0.32
N GLN A 38 -13.49 17.22 0.74
CA GLN A 38 -12.33 17.45 -0.12
C GLN A 38 -11.54 16.16 -0.46
N TYR A 39 -11.75 15.07 0.28
CA TYR A 39 -11.15 13.76 0.02
C TYR A 39 -12.16 12.74 -0.54
N SER A 40 -13.31 13.20 -1.05
CA SER A 40 -14.35 12.32 -1.62
C SER A 40 -13.85 11.45 -2.78
N TRP A 41 -12.81 11.90 -3.48
CA TRP A 41 -12.15 11.17 -4.58
C TRP A 41 -11.59 9.82 -4.14
N LEU A 42 -11.30 9.60 -2.85
CA LEU A 42 -10.89 8.29 -2.32
C LEU A 42 -11.95 7.20 -2.59
N LYS A 43 -13.23 7.58 -2.67
CA LYS A 43 -14.34 6.65 -2.95
C LYS A 43 -14.32 6.15 -4.41
N GLU A 44 -13.66 6.86 -5.31
CA GLU A 44 -13.49 6.42 -6.72
C GLU A 44 -12.58 5.20 -6.85
N LEU A 45 -11.77 4.93 -5.82
CA LEU A 45 -10.95 3.73 -5.66
C LEU A 45 -11.69 2.61 -4.93
N GLY A 46 -12.96 2.81 -4.56
CA GLY A 46 -13.76 1.85 -3.78
C GLY A 46 -13.46 1.86 -2.28
N LEU A 47 -12.68 2.84 -1.79
CA LEU A 47 -12.36 2.95 -0.37
C LEU A 47 -13.56 3.46 0.45
N ARG A 48 -13.65 2.96 1.69
CA ARG A 48 -14.65 3.28 2.70
C ARG A 48 -13.96 3.60 4.02
N GLU A 49 -14.74 4.01 5.02
CA GLU A 49 -14.21 4.36 6.34
C GLU A 49 -13.40 3.20 6.97
N GLU A 50 -13.89 1.97 6.80
CA GLU A 50 -13.20 0.75 7.18
C GLU A 50 -13.21 -0.24 6.02
N ASN A 51 -12.03 -0.74 5.66
CA ASN A 51 -11.79 -1.55 4.48
C ASN A 51 -11.34 -2.95 4.87
N GLU A 52 -11.73 -3.94 4.10
CA GLU A 52 -11.25 -5.32 4.20
C GLU A 52 -9.81 -5.40 3.69
N GLY A 53 -8.86 -5.86 4.53
CA GLY A 53 -7.45 -5.98 4.17
C GLY A 53 -7.04 -7.33 3.58
N VAL A 54 -7.98 -8.27 3.44
CA VAL A 54 -7.74 -9.60 2.88
C VAL A 54 -8.59 -9.79 1.62
N TYR A 55 -7.95 -10.20 0.53
CA TYR A 55 -8.61 -10.63 -0.70
C TYR A 55 -8.08 -11.98 -1.17
N ASN A 56 -8.96 -12.97 -1.26
CA ASN A 56 -8.64 -14.32 -1.77
C ASN A 56 -9.71 -14.85 -2.75
N GLY A 57 -10.35 -13.93 -3.48
CA GLY A 57 -11.57 -14.15 -4.28
C GLY A 57 -12.83 -13.58 -3.61
N SER A 58 -12.78 -13.38 -2.29
CA SER A 58 -13.75 -12.63 -1.50
C SER A 58 -13.00 -11.69 -0.56
N TRP A 59 -13.61 -10.55 -0.24
CA TRP A 59 -13.07 -9.58 0.72
C TRP A 59 -13.35 -10.00 2.17
N GLY A 60 -12.38 -9.79 3.06
CA GLY A 60 -12.51 -10.08 4.48
C GLY A 60 -11.38 -9.51 5.34
N GLY A 61 -11.21 -10.06 6.54
CA GLY A 61 -10.18 -9.66 7.51
C GLY A 61 -10.71 -9.77 8.94
N ARG A 62 -10.15 -10.69 9.71
CA ARG A 62 -10.50 -10.97 11.13
C ARG A 62 -9.40 -10.54 12.10
N GLY A 63 -8.35 -9.87 11.61
CA GLY A 63 -7.24 -9.39 12.42
C GLY A 63 -7.51 -8.05 13.08
N GLU A 64 -6.45 -7.42 13.57
CA GLU A 64 -6.48 -6.08 14.15
C GLU A 64 -6.92 -5.05 13.09
N VAL A 65 -7.62 -4.00 13.55
CA VAL A 65 -7.98 -2.86 12.70
C VAL A 65 -6.90 -1.80 12.83
N ILE A 66 -6.18 -1.54 11.74
CA ILE A 66 -5.18 -0.48 11.68
C ILE A 66 -5.77 0.80 11.08
N THR A 67 -5.41 1.94 11.64
CA THR A 67 -5.72 3.26 11.08
C THR A 67 -4.46 3.79 10.39
N THR A 68 -4.57 4.19 9.13
CA THR A 68 -3.47 4.84 8.41
C THR A 68 -3.57 6.35 8.55
N TYR A 69 -2.43 7.05 8.52
CA TYR A 69 -2.35 8.48 8.80
C TYR A 69 -1.62 9.18 7.65
N CYS A 70 -2.05 10.39 7.31
CA CYS A 70 -1.35 11.22 6.34
C CYS A 70 -0.11 11.82 7.01
N PRO A 71 1.12 11.58 6.50
CA PRO A 71 2.34 12.08 7.14
C PRO A 71 2.50 13.60 7.03
N ALA A 72 1.77 14.27 6.12
CA ALA A 72 1.85 15.71 5.94
C ALA A 72 1.15 16.51 7.07
N ASN A 73 0.12 15.95 7.69
CA ASN A 73 -0.68 16.62 8.73
C ASN A 73 -0.99 15.74 9.96
N ASN A 74 -0.55 14.47 9.95
CA ASN A 74 -0.80 13.46 10.98
C ASN A 74 -2.29 13.17 11.23
N GLU A 75 -3.17 13.47 10.27
CA GLU A 75 -4.60 13.15 10.36
C GLU A 75 -4.88 11.71 9.91
N PRO A 76 -5.82 11.00 10.55
CA PRO A 76 -6.15 9.63 10.18
C PRO A 76 -6.94 9.60 8.86
N ILE A 77 -6.56 8.74 7.92
CA ILE A 77 -7.14 8.67 6.57
C ILE A 77 -8.39 7.78 6.56
N ALA A 78 -8.19 6.49 6.84
CA ALA A 78 -9.20 5.44 6.88
C ALA A 78 -8.67 4.26 7.72
N ARG A 79 -9.51 3.23 7.91
CA ARG A 79 -9.16 2.00 8.64
C ARG A 79 -9.09 0.79 7.71
N VAL A 80 -8.26 -0.19 8.08
CA VAL A 80 -8.13 -1.47 7.36
C VAL A 80 -8.15 -2.62 8.36
N ARG A 81 -9.01 -3.62 8.13
CA ARG A 81 -9.04 -4.89 8.87
C ARG A 81 -7.94 -5.81 8.38
N GLN A 82 -6.90 -6.03 9.19
CA GLN A 82 -5.75 -6.84 8.82
C GLN A 82 -6.08 -8.34 8.79
N ALA A 83 -5.14 -9.14 8.27
CA ALA A 83 -5.25 -10.59 8.25
C ALA A 83 -5.00 -11.17 9.64
N SER A 84 -5.90 -12.05 10.10
CA SER A 84 -5.58 -13.01 11.18
C SER A 84 -4.77 -14.19 10.63
N VAL A 85 -4.20 -15.01 11.52
CA VAL A 85 -3.54 -16.26 11.12
C VAL A 85 -4.49 -17.19 10.35
N ALA A 86 -5.77 -17.22 10.73
CA ALA A 86 -6.78 -18.01 10.04
C ALA A 86 -7.06 -17.48 8.62
N ASP A 87 -7.08 -16.16 8.43
CA ASP A 87 -7.23 -15.55 7.10
C ASP A 87 -6.05 -15.87 6.19
N TYR A 88 -4.84 -15.83 6.75
CA TYR A 88 -3.62 -16.17 6.04
C TYR A 88 -3.65 -17.63 5.54
N GLU A 89 -3.95 -18.58 6.44
CA GLU A 89 -4.05 -20.00 6.10
C GLU A 89 -5.08 -20.28 5.01
N GLU A 90 -6.25 -19.65 5.11
CA GLU A 90 -7.30 -19.77 4.09
C GLU A 90 -6.86 -19.19 2.74
N SER A 91 -6.22 -18.02 2.76
CA SER A 91 -5.77 -17.33 1.55
C SER A 91 -4.67 -18.12 0.83
N VAL A 92 -3.73 -18.71 1.57
CA VAL A 92 -2.67 -19.57 1.02
C VAL A 92 -3.27 -20.83 0.36
N LYS A 93 -4.27 -21.46 0.98
CA LYS A 93 -4.95 -22.63 0.40
C LYS A 93 -5.65 -22.26 -0.92
N LYS A 94 -6.46 -21.21 -0.93
CA LYS A 94 -7.16 -20.72 -2.13
C LYS A 94 -6.19 -20.31 -3.25
N ALA A 95 -5.09 -19.64 -2.90
CA ALA A 95 -4.06 -19.25 -3.87
C ALA A 95 -3.40 -20.48 -4.53
N ARG A 96 -3.11 -21.53 -3.75
CA ARG A 96 -2.57 -22.79 -4.28
C ARG A 96 -3.56 -23.53 -5.18
N GLU A 97 -4.85 -23.49 -4.85
CA GLU A 97 -5.90 -24.05 -5.70
C GLU A 97 -6.04 -23.27 -7.00
N ALA A 98 -6.04 -21.93 -6.94
CA ALA A 98 -6.09 -21.06 -8.11
C ALA A 98 -4.86 -21.25 -9.02
N TRP A 99 -3.67 -21.49 -8.45
CA TRP A 99 -2.46 -21.74 -9.22
C TRP A 99 -2.59 -22.95 -10.15
N ARG A 100 -3.28 -24.02 -9.74
CA ARG A 100 -3.50 -25.20 -10.60
C ARG A 100 -4.24 -24.85 -11.89
N ILE A 101 -5.15 -23.89 -11.84
CA ILE A 101 -5.86 -23.40 -13.04
C ILE A 101 -4.98 -22.42 -13.80
N TRP A 102 -4.35 -21.47 -13.09
CA TRP A 102 -3.53 -20.42 -13.69
C TRP A 102 -2.30 -20.95 -14.45
N ALA A 103 -1.67 -22.00 -13.94
CA ALA A 103 -0.49 -22.62 -14.55
C ALA A 103 -0.79 -23.25 -15.91
N GLU A 104 -1.99 -23.82 -16.07
CA GLU A 104 -2.46 -24.44 -17.32
C GLU A 104 -2.78 -23.41 -18.42
N ILE A 105 -2.95 -22.13 -18.05
CA ILE A 105 -3.21 -21.06 -19.03
C ILE A 105 -1.90 -20.75 -19.78
N PRO A 106 -1.87 -20.81 -21.14
CA PRO A 106 -0.67 -20.47 -21.91
C PRO A 106 -0.11 -19.09 -21.59
N ALA A 107 1.22 -18.96 -21.57
CA ALA A 107 1.90 -17.71 -21.19
C ALA A 107 1.39 -16.47 -21.96
N PRO A 108 1.17 -16.50 -23.29
CA PRO A 108 0.63 -15.33 -24.00
C PRO A 108 -0.79 -14.93 -23.55
N LYS A 109 -1.62 -15.89 -23.12
CA LYS A 109 -2.96 -15.59 -22.56
C LYS A 109 -2.86 -15.01 -21.16
N ARG A 110 -1.87 -15.42 -20.36
CA ARG A 110 -1.56 -14.77 -19.07
C ARG A 110 -1.09 -13.33 -19.28
N GLY A 111 -0.28 -13.10 -20.31
CA GLY A 111 0.14 -11.76 -20.72
C GLY A 111 -1.05 -10.85 -21.05
N GLU A 112 -2.10 -11.36 -21.69
CA GLU A 112 -3.32 -10.58 -21.94
C GLU A 112 -4.03 -10.13 -20.65
N VAL A 113 -4.05 -10.96 -19.61
CA VAL A 113 -4.59 -10.54 -18.30
C VAL A 113 -3.73 -9.43 -17.69
N VAL A 114 -2.40 -9.52 -17.80
CA VAL A 114 -1.48 -8.48 -17.34
C VAL A 114 -1.67 -7.17 -18.12
N ARG A 115 -1.94 -7.24 -19.42
CA ARG A 115 -2.28 -6.08 -20.25
C ARG A 115 -3.53 -5.36 -19.72
N GLN A 116 -4.59 -6.11 -19.41
CA GLN A 116 -5.83 -5.56 -18.87
C GLN A 116 -5.64 -4.96 -17.48
N ILE A 117 -4.74 -5.51 -16.66
CA ILE A 117 -4.34 -4.90 -15.39
C ILE A 117 -3.68 -3.53 -15.63
N GLY A 118 -2.76 -3.44 -16.60
CA GLY A 118 -2.14 -2.17 -17.00
C GLY A 118 -3.16 -1.13 -17.45
N ASP A 119 -4.16 -1.53 -18.26
CA ASP A 119 -5.25 -0.64 -18.67
C ASP A 119 -6.10 -0.15 -17.49
N ALA A 120 -6.47 -1.05 -16.58
CA ALA A 120 -7.23 -0.69 -15.38
C ALA A 120 -6.47 0.27 -14.46
N LEU A 121 -5.14 0.11 -14.34
CA LEU A 121 -4.28 1.05 -13.61
C LEU A 121 -4.23 2.41 -14.32
N ARG A 122 -4.13 2.42 -15.65
CA ARG A 122 -4.10 3.64 -16.48
C ARG A 122 -5.38 4.46 -16.33
N GLU A 123 -6.54 3.81 -16.26
CA GLU A 123 -7.83 4.47 -15.99
C GLU A 123 -7.90 5.16 -14.63
N LYS A 124 -7.12 4.69 -13.64
CA LYS A 124 -7.13 5.17 -12.26
C LYS A 124 -5.82 5.87 -11.84
N ILE A 125 -4.95 6.20 -12.80
CA ILE A 125 -3.59 6.65 -12.52
C ILE A 125 -3.53 7.91 -11.63
N GLN A 126 -4.39 8.90 -11.90
CA GLN A 126 -4.40 10.16 -11.16
C GLN A 126 -4.86 9.98 -9.71
N VAL A 127 -5.92 9.21 -9.49
CA VAL A 127 -6.47 8.97 -8.15
C VAL A 127 -5.60 8.02 -7.33
N LEU A 128 -4.99 7.00 -7.95
CA LEU A 128 -4.00 6.14 -7.29
C LEU A 128 -2.73 6.93 -6.93
N GLY A 129 -2.20 7.74 -7.84
CA GLY A 129 -1.03 8.59 -7.54
C GLY A 129 -1.31 9.59 -6.41
N SER A 130 -2.53 10.13 -6.37
CA SER A 130 -2.99 11.00 -5.28
C SER A 130 -3.09 10.26 -3.95
N LEU A 131 -3.55 9.00 -3.95
CA LEU A 131 -3.56 8.15 -2.75
C LEU A 131 -2.15 7.85 -2.24
N VAL A 132 -1.23 7.48 -3.13
CA VAL A 132 0.18 7.25 -2.77
C VAL A 132 0.78 8.51 -2.15
N SER A 133 0.53 9.69 -2.71
CA SER A 133 0.98 10.95 -2.14
C SER A 133 0.37 11.22 -0.76
N LEU A 134 -0.93 10.93 -0.57
CA LEU A 134 -1.65 11.15 0.67
C LEU A 134 -1.19 10.23 1.81
N GLU A 135 -1.00 8.94 1.55
CA GLU A 135 -0.69 7.94 2.58
C GLU A 135 0.82 7.81 2.82
N MET A 136 1.64 7.83 1.76
CA MET A 136 3.09 7.65 1.88
C MET A 136 3.84 8.97 2.07
N GLY A 137 3.31 10.09 1.53
CA GLY A 137 3.87 11.43 1.72
C GLY A 137 4.85 11.91 0.64
N LYS A 138 5.01 11.17 -0.46
CA LYS A 138 5.78 11.64 -1.62
C LYS A 138 5.01 12.69 -2.41
N ILE A 139 5.71 13.47 -3.24
CA ILE A 139 5.06 14.46 -4.10
C ILE A 139 4.18 13.79 -5.17
N LEU A 140 3.10 14.45 -5.58
CA LEU A 140 2.09 13.86 -6.50
C LEU A 140 2.70 13.30 -7.79
N VAL A 141 3.66 14.01 -8.38
CA VAL A 141 4.37 13.58 -9.61
C VAL A 141 5.10 12.25 -9.40
N GLU A 142 5.70 12.02 -8.24
CA GLU A 142 6.32 10.72 -7.93
C GLU A 142 5.27 9.64 -7.69
N GLY A 143 4.14 9.95 -7.04
CA GLY A 143 3.03 9.02 -6.87
C GLY A 143 2.41 8.57 -8.20
N VAL A 144 2.20 9.52 -9.12
CA VAL A 144 1.75 9.22 -10.49
C VAL A 144 2.82 8.45 -11.26
N GLY A 145 4.09 8.82 -11.11
CA GLY A 145 5.23 8.13 -11.70
C GLY A 145 5.32 6.66 -11.27
N GLU A 146 5.12 6.36 -9.98
CA GLU A 146 5.13 4.99 -9.46
C GLU A 146 4.02 4.12 -10.07
N VAL A 147 2.81 4.68 -10.24
CA VAL A 147 1.73 3.95 -10.93
C VAL A 147 2.06 3.78 -12.41
N GLN A 148 2.69 4.78 -13.05
CA GLN A 148 3.14 4.68 -14.44
C GLN A 148 4.20 3.60 -14.61
N GLU A 149 5.17 3.47 -13.70
CA GLU A 149 6.15 2.39 -13.72
C GLU A 149 5.46 1.01 -13.68
N TYR A 150 4.38 0.87 -12.91
CA TYR A 150 3.60 -0.37 -12.91
C TYR A 150 2.87 -0.60 -14.25
N VAL A 151 2.30 0.44 -14.84
CA VAL A 151 1.68 0.35 -16.18
C VAL A 151 2.73 -0.09 -17.23
N ASP A 152 3.92 0.49 -17.19
CA ASP A 152 4.98 0.21 -18.17
C ASP A 152 5.54 -1.20 -18.02
N ILE A 153 5.70 -1.71 -16.79
CA ILE A 153 6.13 -3.10 -16.57
C ILE A 153 5.05 -4.10 -16.99
N CYS A 154 3.76 -3.74 -16.90
CA CYS A 154 2.68 -4.55 -17.46
C CYS A 154 2.85 -4.69 -18.98
N ASP A 155 3.05 -3.58 -19.70
CA ASP A 155 3.24 -3.60 -21.16
C ASP A 155 4.51 -4.39 -21.56
N TYR A 156 5.61 -4.24 -20.81
CA TYR A 156 6.81 -5.04 -20.98
C TYR A 156 6.56 -6.54 -20.76
N ALA A 157 5.80 -6.91 -19.70
CA ALA A 157 5.46 -8.29 -19.38
C ALA A 157 4.59 -8.95 -20.47
N VAL A 158 3.76 -8.18 -21.19
CA VAL A 158 3.03 -8.70 -22.37
C VAL A 158 4.02 -9.17 -23.44
N GLY A 159 5.06 -8.40 -23.72
CA GLY A 159 6.14 -8.80 -24.62
C GLY A 159 6.85 -10.06 -24.14
N LEU A 160 7.29 -10.08 -22.88
CA LEU A 160 7.95 -11.23 -22.26
C LEU A 160 7.10 -12.51 -22.27
N SER A 161 5.77 -12.39 -22.15
CA SER A 161 4.86 -13.55 -22.17
C SER A 161 4.97 -14.42 -23.43
N ARG A 162 5.57 -13.89 -24.50
CA ARG A 162 5.82 -14.56 -25.78
C ARG A 162 7.29 -14.95 -26.00
N MET A 163 8.18 -14.53 -25.11
CA MET A 163 9.64 -14.68 -25.27
C MET A 163 10.27 -15.56 -24.19
N ILE A 164 9.60 -15.77 -23.06
CA ILE A 164 10.12 -16.64 -21.99
C ILE A 164 10.36 -18.06 -22.50
N GLY A 165 11.56 -18.57 -22.29
CA GLY A 165 11.99 -19.88 -22.75
C GLY A 165 13.46 -20.13 -22.46
N GLY A 166 13.92 -21.34 -22.78
CA GLY A 166 15.33 -21.71 -22.73
C GLY A 166 15.88 -21.99 -24.14
N PRO A 167 17.20 -21.92 -24.32
CA PRO A 167 17.82 -22.30 -25.59
C PRO A 167 17.67 -23.81 -25.85
N ILE A 168 17.54 -24.19 -27.12
CA ILE A 168 17.71 -25.57 -27.58
C ILE A 168 19.20 -25.76 -27.86
N LEU A 169 19.88 -26.54 -27.03
CA LEU A 169 21.31 -26.79 -27.17
C LEU A 169 21.54 -28.06 -28.02
N PRO A 170 22.50 -28.05 -28.96
CA PRO A 170 22.82 -29.25 -29.73
C PRO A 170 23.40 -30.33 -28.81
N SER A 171 22.83 -31.53 -28.86
CA SER A 171 23.43 -32.69 -28.18
C SER A 171 24.71 -33.10 -28.90
N GLU A 172 25.72 -33.47 -28.14
CA GLU A 172 26.99 -33.98 -28.64
C GLU A 172 26.88 -35.37 -29.29
N SER A 173 25.82 -36.11 -29.00
CA SER A 173 25.58 -37.44 -29.57
C SER A 173 24.92 -37.36 -30.94
N LYS A 174 25.55 -37.97 -31.96
CA LYS A 174 24.94 -38.15 -33.29
C LYS A 174 23.78 -39.15 -33.20
N GLN A 175 22.62 -38.76 -33.71
CA GLN A 175 21.44 -39.61 -33.88
C GLN A 175 21.60 -40.59 -35.05
#